data_AF-X0TYS8-F1
#
_entry.id   AF-X0TYS8-F1
#
_cell.length_a   1.000
_cell.length_b   1.000
_cell.length_c   1.000
_cell.angle_alpha   90.00
_cell.angle_beta   90.00
_cell.angle_gamma   90.00
#
_symmetry.space_group_name_H-M   'P 1'
#
loop_
_entity.id
_entity.type
_entity.pdbx_description
1 polymer ?
#
loop_
_entity_poly.entity_id
_entity_poly.type
_entity_poly.pdbx_seq_one_letter_code
_entity_poly.pdbx_strand_id
1 'polypeptide(L)'
;IYKKDGSKEWISSHISLINIGKEQLILAFLLDITGRKNFEKKIKQKLENEKFISTISSKLIGNIDIDKAISESLLDMGILIGATRAYILLFNEKDSLECYIQEWCAKGIEPQMINLTSIDYKNFPWIIKQGREKKFIYIKDISEIPDDASASKREFEKLKINSLLVFPIKIKNELYGFIGFDNIKLVSEWEEEDFYFLQTTSEIISNALERKWSEETLKSSHQLLAGIISSLTDTIYLVDNNFNIIWVNDVAKQTFGMQLSGKKCYNVLMHRGKPCKECMA
;
A
#
# COMPACT_ATOMS: atom_id res chain seq x y z
N ILE A 1 30.36 -2.61 31.08
CA ILE A 1 31.77 -2.96 31.42
C ILE A 1 32.44 -3.57 30.19
N TYR A 2 33.78 -3.59 30.15
CA TYR A 2 34.52 -4.30 29.12
C TYR A 2 35.05 -5.62 29.69
N LYS A 3 34.84 -6.72 28.96
CA LYS A 3 35.53 -7.97 29.23
C LYS A 3 37.01 -7.87 28.84
N LYS A 4 37.81 -8.81 29.32
CA LYS A 4 39.24 -8.92 28.98
C LYS A 4 39.48 -9.09 27.47
N ASP A 5 38.50 -9.63 26.74
CA ASP A 5 38.50 -9.78 25.28
C ASP A 5 38.06 -8.51 24.51
N GLY A 6 37.72 -7.43 25.22
CA GLY A 6 37.28 -6.16 24.63
C GLY A 6 35.78 -6.08 24.35
N SER A 7 35.00 -7.15 24.55
CA SER A 7 33.55 -7.13 24.37
C SER A 7 32.84 -6.29 25.44
N LYS A 8 31.73 -5.64 25.06
CA LYS A 8 30.93 -4.80 25.95
C LYS A 8 29.80 -5.61 26.58
N GLU A 9 29.62 -5.44 27.89
CA GLU A 9 28.52 -6.08 28.64
C GLU A 9 27.75 -5.08 29.49
N TRP A 10 26.45 -5.36 29.59
CA TRP A 10 25.57 -4.73 30.56
C TRP A 10 25.60 -5.52 31.85
N ILE A 11 25.87 -4.83 32.96
CA ILE A 11 25.84 -5.43 34.29
C ILE A 11 24.82 -4.75 35.18
N SER A 12 24.16 -5.54 36.00
CA SER A 12 23.47 -5.06 37.19
C SER A 12 24.42 -5.23 38.37
N SER A 13 24.77 -4.12 39.04
CA SER A 13 25.65 -4.14 40.21
C SER A 13 24.84 -3.90 41.48
N HIS A 14 24.99 -4.79 42.46
CA HIS A 14 24.56 -4.53 43.84
C HIS A 14 25.80 -4.41 44.71
N ILE A 15 25.95 -3.27 45.40
CA ILE A 15 27.13 -2.95 46.20
C ILE A 15 26.66 -2.65 47.63
N SER A 16 27.28 -3.31 48.61
CA SER A 16 26.96 -3.16 50.02
C SER A 16 28.23 -3.04 50.85
N LEU A 17 28.16 -2.33 51.97
CA LEU A 17 29.24 -2.27 52.95
C LEU A 17 29.01 -3.37 53.99
N ILE A 18 30.05 -4.17 54.24
CA ILE A 18 30.04 -5.22 55.27
C ILE A 18 31.17 -4.97 56.26
N ASN A 19 30.93 -5.27 57.53
CA ASN A 19 31.96 -5.17 58.57
C ASN A 19 32.44 -6.58 58.92
N ILE A 20 33.75 -6.80 58.82
CA ILE A 20 34.40 -8.04 59.27
C ILE A 20 35.41 -7.65 60.36
N GLY A 21 35.03 -7.85 61.63
CA GLY A 21 35.81 -7.38 62.78
C GLY A 21 35.80 -5.84 62.89
N LYS A 22 36.99 -5.22 62.85
CA LYS A 22 37.16 -3.75 62.83
C LYS A 22 37.31 -3.17 61.42
N GLU A 23 37.32 -4.01 60.39
CA GLU A 23 37.50 -3.58 59.00
C GLU A 23 36.14 -3.43 58.31
N GLN A 24 36.00 -2.34 57.55
CA GLN A 24 34.86 -2.08 56.69
C GLN A 24 35.23 -2.41 55.25
N LEU A 25 34.51 -3.36 54.65
CA LEU A 25 34.76 -3.87 53.31
C LEU A 25 33.57 -3.58 52.39
N ILE A 26 33.86 -3.49 51.10
CA ILE A 26 32.84 -3.36 50.05
C ILE A 26 32.61 -4.73 49.45
N LEU A 27 31.37 -5.23 49.55
CA LEU A 27 30.91 -6.41 48.85
C LEU A 27 30.15 -5.98 47.60
N ALA A 28 30.57 -6.44 46.42
CA ALA A 28 29.92 -6.16 45.15
C ALA A 28 29.50 -7.45 44.46
N PHE A 29 28.23 -7.53 44.07
CA PHE A 29 27.70 -8.57 43.18
C PHE A 29 27.44 -7.95 41.81
N LEU A 30 28.05 -8.55 40.78
CA LEU A 30 27.88 -8.12 39.39
C LEU A 30 27.18 -9.25 38.63
N LEU A 31 25.99 -8.98 38.10
CA LEU A 31 25.24 -9.91 37.26
C LEU A 31 25.26 -9.44 35.81
N ASP A 32 25.64 -10.32 34.89
CA ASP A 32 25.50 -10.07 33.45
C ASP A 32 24.01 -10.04 33.07
N ILE A 33 23.58 -8.91 32.51
CA ILE A 33 22.21 -8.68 32.03
C ILE A 33 22.20 -8.32 30.54
N THR A 34 23.29 -8.58 29.81
CA THR A 34 23.44 -8.26 28.38
C THR A 34 22.36 -8.91 27.54
N GLY A 35 22.10 -10.21 27.75
CA GLY A 35 21.02 -10.92 27.08
C GLY A 35 19.66 -10.26 27.30
N ARG A 36 19.32 -9.96 28.56
CA ARG A 36 18.08 -9.27 28.93
C ARG A 36 17.96 -7.90 28.25
N LYS A 37 19.03 -7.09 28.26
CA LYS A 37 19.03 -5.76 27.63
C LYS A 37 18.86 -5.83 26.12
N ASN A 38 19.46 -6.81 25.47
CA ASN A 38 19.28 -7.04 24.03
C ASN A 38 17.84 -7.47 23.72
N PHE A 39 17.22 -8.33 24.53
CA PHE A 39 15.81 -8.69 24.40
C PHE A 39 14.88 -7.49 24.61
N GLU A 40 15.11 -6.68 25.66
CA GLU A 40 14.34 -5.45 25.92
C GLU A 40 14.41 -4.48 24.71
N LYS A 41 15.60 -4.30 24.12
CA LYS A 41 15.78 -3.47 22.90
C LYS A 41 14.98 -4.01 21.73
N LYS A 42 15.09 -5.32 21.43
CA LYS A 42 14.35 -5.96 20.32
C LYS A 42 12.84 -5.85 20.50
N ILE A 43 12.33 -6.06 21.72
CA ILE A 43 10.90 -5.90 22.03
C ILE A 43 10.45 -4.46 21.81
N LYS A 44 11.23 -3.48 22.26
CA LYS A 44 10.90 -2.06 22.07
C LYS A 44 10.81 -1.70 20.59
N GLN A 45 11.78 -2.13 19.78
CA GLN A 45 11.80 -1.87 18.35
C GLN A 45 10.62 -2.54 17.63
N LYS A 46 10.28 -3.78 18.00
CA LYS A 46 9.09 -4.47 17.48
C LYS A 46 7.79 -3.71 17.80
N LEU A 47 7.65 -3.20 19.02
CA LEU A 47 6.49 -2.42 19.42
C LEU A 47 6.37 -1.09 18.64
N GLU A 48 7.49 -0.45 18.35
CA GLU A 48 7.53 0.76 17.51
C GLU A 48 7.08 0.44 16.08
N ASN A 49 7.54 -0.68 15.50
CA ASN A 49 7.13 -1.14 14.17
C ASN A 49 5.63 -1.48 14.13
N GLU A 50 5.10 -2.18 15.13
CA GLU A 50 3.67 -2.51 15.22
C GLU A 50 2.78 -1.24 15.32
N LYS A 51 3.22 -0.25 16.11
CA LYS A 51 2.52 1.05 16.18
C LYS A 51 2.53 1.78 14.85
N PHE A 52 3.64 1.73 14.12
CA PHE A 52 3.78 2.34 12.81
C PHE A 52 2.81 1.71 11.80
N ILE A 53 2.79 0.38 11.70
CA ILE A 53 1.85 -0.37 10.85
C ILE A 53 0.41 -0.02 11.21
N SER A 54 0.06 -0.02 12.50
CA SER A 54 -1.29 0.31 12.96
C SER A 54 -1.71 1.74 12.61
N THR A 55 -0.78 2.69 12.65
CA THR A 55 -1.03 4.10 12.32
C THR A 55 -1.33 4.26 10.83
N ILE A 56 -0.51 3.68 9.96
CA ILE A 56 -0.73 3.71 8.51
C ILE A 56 -2.03 2.99 8.13
N SER A 57 -2.28 1.81 8.70
CA SER A 57 -3.52 1.07 8.49
C SER A 57 -4.75 1.91 8.84
N SER A 58 -4.75 2.57 10.00
CA SER A 58 -5.86 3.42 10.44
C SER A 58 -6.06 4.62 9.51
N LYS A 59 -4.96 5.23 9.06
CA LYS A 59 -4.96 6.35 8.11
C LYS A 59 -5.59 5.96 6.77
N LEU A 60 -5.34 4.74 6.29
CA LEU A 60 -5.85 4.24 5.01
C LEU A 60 -7.29 3.70 5.07
N ILE A 61 -7.81 3.29 6.23
CA ILE A 61 -9.19 2.80 6.38
C ILE A 61 -10.18 3.97 6.53
N GLY A 62 -9.82 5.01 7.29
CA GLY A 62 -10.76 6.07 7.68
C GLY A 62 -10.83 7.30 6.77
N ASN A 63 -9.95 7.42 5.77
CA ASN A 63 -9.81 8.65 5.00
C ASN A 63 -10.66 8.65 3.72
N ILE A 64 -11.42 9.72 3.52
CA ILE A 64 -12.19 9.97 2.29
C ILE A 64 -11.22 10.23 1.11
N ASP A 65 -10.05 10.81 1.40
CA ASP A 65 -9.01 11.06 0.42
C ASP A 65 -7.87 10.04 0.59
N ILE A 66 -8.01 8.92 -0.11
CA ILE A 66 -7.06 7.82 -0.07
C ILE A 66 -5.70 8.21 -0.66
N ASP A 67 -5.67 9.12 -1.64
CA ASP A 67 -4.43 9.56 -2.27
C ASP A 67 -3.58 10.36 -1.30
N LYS A 68 -4.21 11.26 -0.54
CA LYS A 68 -3.52 11.97 0.54
C LYS A 68 -3.00 11.01 1.61
N ALA A 69 -3.82 10.02 2.00
CA ALA A 69 -3.42 9.02 3.00
C ALA A 69 -2.19 8.21 2.56
N ILE A 70 -2.13 7.81 1.28
CA ILE A 70 -0.96 7.13 0.71
C ILE A 70 0.24 8.08 0.69
N SER A 71 0.06 9.36 0.32
CA SER A 71 1.15 10.35 0.30
C SER A 71 1.84 10.48 1.64
N GLU A 72 1.03 10.64 2.68
CA GLU A 72 1.53 10.81 4.03
C GLU A 72 2.16 9.51 4.55
N SER A 73 1.64 8.35 4.15
CA SER A 73 2.23 7.06 4.50
C SER A 73 3.61 6.86 3.86
N LEU A 74 3.79 7.28 2.60
CA LEU A 74 5.09 7.25 1.92
C LEU A 74 6.10 8.19 2.60
N LEU A 75 5.66 9.38 2.98
CA LEU A 75 6.44 10.33 3.78
C LEU A 75 6.89 9.68 5.11
N ASP A 76 5.93 9.11 5.85
CA ASP A 76 6.18 8.47 7.14
C ASP A 76 7.18 7.32 7.01
N MET A 77 7.05 6.48 5.96
CA MET A 77 7.96 5.38 5.66
C MET A 77 9.35 5.89 5.26
N GLY A 78 9.42 6.88 4.38
CA GLY A 78 10.68 7.46 3.89
C GLY A 78 11.50 8.08 5.02
N ILE A 79 10.85 8.81 5.93
CA ILE A 79 11.50 9.36 7.13
C ILE A 79 12.00 8.25 8.05
N LEU A 80 11.17 7.25 8.32
CA LEU A 80 11.50 6.18 9.26
C LEU A 80 12.75 5.41 8.85
N ILE A 81 12.88 5.09 7.56
CA ILE A 81 14.03 4.34 7.04
C ILE A 81 15.19 5.26 6.66
N GLY A 82 15.02 6.58 6.74
CA GLY A 82 16.04 7.54 6.32
C GLY A 82 16.32 7.51 4.81
N ALA A 83 15.30 7.22 3.99
CA ALA A 83 15.42 7.30 2.54
C ALA A 83 15.46 8.76 2.06
N THR A 84 16.16 9.03 0.97
CA THR A 84 16.12 10.35 0.32
C THR A 84 14.85 10.56 -0.50
N ARG A 85 14.27 9.47 -1.02
CA ARG A 85 13.02 9.48 -1.76
C ARG A 85 12.18 8.25 -1.45
N ALA A 86 10.86 8.44 -1.48
CA ALA A 86 9.86 7.38 -1.41
C ALA A 86 8.83 7.60 -2.52
N TYR A 87 8.44 6.55 -3.23
CA TYR A 87 7.51 6.69 -4.35
C TYR A 87 6.66 5.45 -4.62
N ILE A 88 5.56 5.64 -5.34
CA ILE A 88 4.78 4.58 -5.96
C ILE A 88 4.85 4.73 -7.47
N LEU A 89 5.13 3.63 -8.16
CA LEU A 89 5.08 3.52 -9.62
C LEU A 89 4.09 2.42 -9.97
N LEU A 90 3.16 2.71 -10.87
CA LEU A 90 2.13 1.78 -11.31
C LEU A 90 2.10 1.68 -12.83
N PHE A 91 1.96 0.46 -13.34
CA PHE A 91 1.88 0.19 -14.77
C PHE A 91 0.47 0.49 -15.29
N ASN A 92 0.35 1.12 -16.46
CA ASN A 92 -0.93 1.21 -17.17
C ASN A 92 -1.15 -0.06 -18.02
N GLU A 93 -2.41 -0.44 -18.27
CA GLU A 93 -2.83 -1.54 -19.15
C GLU A 93 -2.29 -1.41 -20.60
N LYS A 94 -1.85 -0.22 -21.02
CA LYS A 94 -1.25 0.05 -22.35
C LYS A 94 0.26 -0.15 -22.44
N ASP A 95 0.85 -0.91 -21.52
CA ASP A 95 2.29 -1.19 -21.50
C ASP A 95 3.20 0.05 -21.37
N SER A 96 2.66 1.19 -20.94
CA SER A 96 3.40 2.40 -20.59
C SER A 96 3.21 2.73 -19.10
N LEU A 97 4.23 3.30 -18.46
CA LEU A 97 4.11 3.90 -17.12
C LEU A 97 3.41 5.28 -17.26
N GLU A 98 2.14 5.31 -17.67
CA GLU A 98 1.29 6.46 -17.35
C GLU A 98 0.94 6.36 -15.85
N CYS A 99 1.93 6.67 -15.02
CA CYS A 99 1.92 6.33 -13.61
C CYS A 99 0.96 7.21 -12.81
N TYR A 100 0.24 6.57 -11.90
CA TYR A 100 0.01 7.17 -10.59
C TYR A 100 1.38 7.28 -9.90
N ILE A 101 2.00 8.47 -9.96
CA ILE A 101 3.21 8.79 -9.21
C ILE A 101 2.83 9.59 -8.00
N GLN A 102 3.23 9.06 -6.86
CA GLN A 102 3.35 9.83 -5.65
C GLN A 102 4.81 9.79 -5.24
N GLU A 103 5.43 10.95 -5.06
CA GLU A 103 6.84 11.07 -4.71
C GLU A 103 6.97 11.97 -3.49
N TRP A 104 7.68 11.48 -2.48
CA TRP A 104 8.19 12.30 -1.40
C TRP A 104 9.71 12.40 -1.52
N CYS A 105 10.25 13.60 -1.27
CA CYS A 105 11.68 13.89 -1.29
C CYS A 105 12.11 14.53 0.04
N ALA A 106 13.27 14.11 0.55
CA ALA A 106 13.92 14.79 1.67
C ALA A 106 14.37 16.21 1.30
N LYS A 107 14.60 17.06 2.31
CA LYS A 107 15.03 18.46 2.09
C LYS A 107 16.33 18.53 1.29
N GLY A 108 16.33 19.29 0.19
CA GLY A 108 17.50 19.48 -0.68
C GLY A 108 17.75 18.31 -1.65
N ILE A 109 16.72 17.52 -1.93
CA ILE A 109 16.67 16.52 -3.00
C ILE A 109 15.73 17.04 -4.10
N GLU A 110 16.19 17.01 -5.34
CA GLU A 110 15.36 17.42 -6.49
C GLU A 110 14.34 16.31 -6.83
N PRO A 111 13.04 16.64 -6.93
CA PRO A 111 12.03 15.68 -7.37
C PRO A 111 12.33 15.11 -8.74
N GLN A 112 12.06 13.81 -8.94
CA GLN A 112 12.24 13.13 -10.22
C GLN A 112 10.92 12.81 -10.91
N MET A 113 9.79 13.34 -10.44
CA MET A 113 8.45 13.13 -11.00
C MET A 113 8.37 13.13 -12.54
N ILE A 114 9.02 14.08 -13.24
CA ILE A 114 9.04 14.14 -14.72
C ILE A 114 9.85 12.98 -15.34
N ASN A 115 10.98 12.62 -14.73
CA ASN A 115 11.80 11.51 -15.20
C ASN A 115 11.12 10.16 -14.91
N LEU A 116 10.47 10.02 -13.76
CA LEU A 116 9.75 8.80 -13.37
C LEU A 116 8.49 8.57 -14.22
N THR A 117 7.78 9.63 -14.64
CA THR A 117 6.61 9.54 -15.53
C THR A 117 6.94 9.14 -16.96
N SER A 118 8.20 9.24 -17.37
CA SER A 118 8.66 8.91 -18.73
C SER A 118 9.43 7.59 -18.81
N ILE A 119 9.51 6.84 -17.71
CA ILE A 119 10.15 5.52 -17.70
C ILE A 119 9.30 4.53 -18.52
N ASP A 120 9.96 3.62 -19.24
CA ASP A 120 9.34 2.39 -19.73
C ASP A 120 9.81 1.24 -18.85
N TYR A 121 8.88 0.52 -18.22
CA TYR A 121 9.19 -0.61 -17.33
C TYR A 121 9.93 -1.73 -18.07
N LYS A 122 9.79 -1.81 -19.40
CA LYS A 122 10.51 -2.74 -20.28
C LYS A 122 12.02 -2.51 -20.27
N ASN A 123 12.47 -1.31 -19.91
CA ASN A 123 13.90 -1.01 -19.73
C ASN A 123 14.46 -1.57 -18.40
N PHE A 124 13.59 -2.06 -17.51
CA PHE A 124 13.94 -2.64 -16.21
C PHE A 124 13.59 -4.14 -16.12
N PRO A 125 13.99 -4.99 -17.08
CA PRO A 125 13.53 -6.38 -17.13
C PRO A 125 13.91 -7.20 -15.89
N TRP A 126 15.05 -6.89 -15.27
CA TRP A 126 15.49 -7.59 -14.07
C TRP A 126 14.60 -7.28 -12.88
N ILE A 127 14.30 -5.99 -12.61
CA ILE A 127 13.46 -5.63 -11.46
C ILE A 127 12.04 -6.19 -11.60
N ILE A 128 11.53 -6.26 -12.83
CA ILE A 128 10.21 -6.83 -13.13
C ILE A 128 10.20 -8.34 -12.85
N LYS A 129 11.23 -9.06 -13.32
CA LYS A 129 11.37 -10.50 -13.03
C LYS A 129 11.44 -10.76 -11.52
N GLN A 130 12.32 -10.04 -10.83
CA GLN A 130 12.46 -10.15 -9.37
C GLN A 130 11.16 -9.80 -8.65
N GLY A 131 10.44 -8.77 -9.13
CA GLY A 131 9.19 -8.31 -8.54
C GLY A 131 8.08 -9.33 -8.61
N ARG A 132 8.05 -10.16 -9.65
CA ARG A 132 7.09 -11.28 -9.78
C ARG A 132 7.36 -12.39 -8.76
N GLU A 133 8.62 -12.69 -8.48
CA GLU A 133 9.03 -13.84 -7.66
C GLU A 133 9.20 -13.49 -6.17
N LYS A 134 9.70 -12.29 -5.85
CA LYS A 134 10.10 -11.88 -4.51
C LYS A 134 9.04 -11.02 -3.81
N LYS A 135 9.19 -10.90 -2.50
CA LYS A 135 8.39 -10.03 -1.60
C LYS A 135 8.94 -8.61 -1.51
N PHE A 136 10.25 -8.47 -1.66
CA PHE A 136 10.95 -7.19 -1.74
C PHE A 136 12.25 -7.40 -2.50
N ILE A 137 12.84 -6.31 -2.99
CA ILE A 137 14.13 -6.31 -3.66
C ILE A 137 14.96 -5.23 -2.99
N TYR A 138 16.09 -5.63 -2.41
CA TYR A 138 17.06 -4.72 -1.84
C TYR A 138 18.36 -4.77 -2.64
N ILE A 139 18.83 -3.60 -3.04
CA ILE A 139 20.10 -3.38 -3.70
C ILE A 139 20.84 -2.37 -2.83
N LYS A 140 21.82 -2.87 -2.08
CA LYS A 140 22.65 -2.04 -1.20
C LYS A 140 23.51 -1.08 -2.01
N ASP A 141 24.06 -1.56 -3.12
CA ASP A 141 24.82 -0.77 -4.07
C ASP A 141 24.49 -1.26 -5.49
N ILE A 142 24.11 -0.35 -6.38
CA ILE A 142 23.78 -0.68 -7.78
C ILE A 142 24.95 -1.30 -8.54
N SER A 143 26.19 -1.05 -8.09
CA SER A 143 27.37 -1.74 -8.64
C SER A 143 27.33 -3.25 -8.42
N GLU A 144 26.64 -3.74 -7.37
CA GLU A 144 26.48 -5.17 -7.05
C GLU A 144 25.40 -5.87 -7.88
N ILE A 145 24.66 -5.13 -8.73
CA ILE A 145 23.70 -5.75 -9.65
C ILE A 145 24.45 -6.69 -10.62
N PRO A 146 23.98 -7.94 -10.80
CA PRO A 146 24.59 -8.91 -11.71
C PRO A 146 24.75 -8.41 -13.15
N ASP A 147 25.78 -8.88 -13.85
CA ASP A 147 26.08 -8.46 -15.23
C ASP A 147 24.96 -8.79 -16.24
N ASP A 148 24.23 -9.88 -15.99
CA ASP A 148 23.06 -10.28 -16.79
C ASP A 148 21.85 -9.32 -16.64
N ALA A 149 21.91 -8.40 -15.68
CA ALA A 149 20.95 -7.33 -15.42
C ALA A 149 21.44 -5.94 -15.85
N SER A 150 22.48 -5.87 -16.69
CA SER A 150 23.12 -4.62 -17.16
C SER A 150 22.15 -3.58 -17.73
N ALA A 151 21.08 -3.99 -18.41
CA ALA A 151 20.05 -3.08 -18.91
C ALA A 151 19.39 -2.29 -17.78
N SER A 152 18.94 -2.97 -16.72
CA SER A 152 18.33 -2.32 -15.55
C SER A 152 19.35 -1.48 -14.79
N LYS A 153 20.59 -1.99 -14.63
CA LYS A 153 21.70 -1.26 -14.00
C LYS A 153 21.94 0.10 -14.66
N ARG A 154 22.04 0.14 -15.99
CA ARG A 154 22.25 1.38 -16.76
C ARG A 154 21.14 2.41 -16.53
N GLU A 155 19.89 1.97 -16.43
CA GLU A 155 18.79 2.89 -16.17
C GLU A 155 18.81 3.43 -14.73
N PHE A 156 19.13 2.60 -13.73
CA PHE A 156 19.30 3.09 -12.35
C PHE A 156 20.44 4.12 -12.24
N GLU A 157 21.55 3.90 -12.96
CA GLU A 157 22.67 4.84 -13.03
C GLU A 157 22.26 6.19 -13.67
N LYS A 158 21.46 6.16 -14.75
CA LYS A 158 20.90 7.39 -15.36
C LYS A 158 20.02 8.16 -14.37
N LEU A 159 19.26 7.44 -13.54
CA LEU A 159 18.42 8.00 -12.48
C LEU A 159 19.22 8.40 -11.21
N LYS A 160 20.55 8.22 -11.22
CA LYS A 160 21.48 8.53 -10.11
C LYS A 160 21.08 7.87 -8.79
N ILE A 161 20.52 6.67 -8.88
CA ILE A 161 20.21 5.85 -7.71
C ILE A 161 21.52 5.18 -7.27
N ASN A 162 21.82 5.15 -5.96
CA ASN A 162 22.96 4.39 -5.42
C ASN A 162 22.50 3.11 -4.72
N SER A 163 21.46 3.23 -3.90
CA SER A 163 20.81 2.10 -3.22
C SER A 163 19.30 2.15 -3.44
N LEU A 164 18.69 0.97 -3.47
CA LEU A 164 17.29 0.80 -3.83
C LEU A 164 16.64 -0.28 -2.96
N LEU A 165 15.50 0.05 -2.37
CA LEU A 165 14.60 -0.91 -1.73
C LEU A 165 13.23 -0.75 -2.38
N VAL A 166 12.72 -1.82 -2.98
CA VAL A 166 11.38 -1.80 -3.59
C VAL A 166 10.52 -2.97 -3.11
N PHE A 167 9.23 -2.68 -2.96
CA PHE A 167 8.18 -3.62 -2.62
C PHE A 167 7.22 -3.74 -3.81
N PRO A 168 7.07 -4.94 -4.39
CA PRO A 168 6.13 -5.18 -5.47
C PRO A 168 4.68 -4.96 -5.01
N ILE A 169 3.90 -4.21 -5.80
CA ILE A 169 2.45 -4.09 -5.64
C ILE A 169 1.81 -5.21 -6.45
N LYS A 170 1.25 -6.21 -5.77
CA LYS A 170 0.60 -7.35 -6.41
C LYS A 170 -0.88 -7.39 -6.08
N ILE A 171 -1.73 -7.51 -7.10
CA ILE A 171 -3.18 -7.69 -6.96
C ILE A 171 -3.54 -8.98 -7.70
N LYS A 172 -4.19 -9.92 -7.01
CA LYS A 172 -4.53 -11.26 -7.57
C LYS A 172 -3.34 -11.96 -8.23
N ASN A 173 -2.15 -11.81 -7.64
CA ASN A 173 -0.85 -12.35 -8.11
C ASN A 173 -0.29 -11.71 -9.39
N GLU A 174 -0.95 -10.71 -9.95
CA GLU A 174 -0.42 -9.89 -11.05
C GLU A 174 0.36 -8.70 -10.48
N LEU A 175 1.48 -8.35 -11.12
CA LEU A 175 2.33 -7.24 -10.71
C LEU A 175 1.81 -5.93 -11.32
N TYR A 176 1.32 -5.03 -10.49
CA TYR A 176 0.79 -3.73 -10.90
C TYR A 176 1.81 -2.59 -10.77
N GLY A 177 2.92 -2.81 -10.05
CA GLY A 177 3.94 -1.79 -9.89
C GLY A 177 4.82 -2.02 -8.67
N PHE A 178 5.39 -0.93 -8.17
CA PHE A 178 6.32 -0.94 -7.05
C PHE A 178 6.11 0.26 -6.12
N ILE A 179 6.26 0.02 -4.83
CA ILE A 179 6.60 1.04 -3.85
C ILE A 179 8.13 1.06 -3.75
N GLY A 180 8.77 2.18 -3.99
CA GLY A 180 10.22 2.30 -4.01
C GLY A 180 10.76 3.32 -3.04
N PHE A 181 11.95 3.02 -2.55
CA PHE A 181 12.75 3.87 -1.68
C PHE A 181 14.17 3.89 -2.21
N ASP A 182 14.74 5.08 -2.37
CA ASP A 182 16.13 5.20 -2.79
C ASP A 182 16.93 6.22 -1.99
N ASN A 183 18.25 5.96 -1.95
CA ASN A 183 19.24 6.93 -1.55
C ASN A 183 20.14 7.32 -2.73
N ILE A 184 20.26 8.62 -2.94
CA ILE A 184 21.11 9.20 -4.00
C ILE A 184 22.46 9.73 -3.49
N LYS A 185 22.68 9.83 -2.18
CA LYS A 185 23.89 10.43 -1.58
C LYS A 185 24.79 9.43 -0.84
N LEU A 186 24.22 8.42 -0.18
CA LEU A 186 24.96 7.47 0.66
C LEU A 186 24.49 6.04 0.36
N VAL A 187 25.39 5.08 0.52
CA VAL A 187 25.05 3.66 0.58
C VAL A 187 24.18 3.44 1.82
N SER A 188 23.05 2.78 1.67
CA SER A 188 22.13 2.54 2.78
C SER A 188 22.72 1.55 3.80
N GLU A 189 22.52 1.83 5.09
CA GLU A 189 22.75 0.88 6.19
C GLU A 189 21.45 0.16 6.60
N TRP A 190 20.47 0.07 5.70
CA TRP A 190 19.20 -0.58 6.02
C TRP A 190 19.42 -2.05 6.38
N GLU A 191 18.86 -2.47 7.52
CA GLU A 191 18.94 -3.84 8.01
C GLU A 191 17.72 -4.64 7.54
N GLU A 192 17.89 -5.95 7.30
CA GLU A 192 16.79 -6.79 6.85
C GLU A 192 15.62 -6.86 7.84
N GLU A 193 15.89 -6.68 9.15
CA GLU A 193 14.84 -6.64 10.17
C GLU A 193 13.84 -5.48 9.92
N ASP A 194 14.28 -4.39 9.27
CA ASP A 194 13.41 -3.26 8.89
C ASP A 194 12.50 -3.59 7.68
N PHE A 195 12.90 -4.52 6.82
CA PHE A 195 12.18 -4.78 5.57
C PHE A 195 10.84 -5.47 5.78
N TYR A 196 10.71 -6.31 6.80
CA TYR A 196 9.47 -7.09 7.02
C TYR A 196 8.28 -6.21 7.43
N PHE A 197 8.50 -5.19 8.26
CA PHE A 197 7.41 -4.28 8.65
C PHE A 197 7.06 -3.33 7.48
N LEU A 198 8.05 -2.89 6.71
CA LEU A 198 7.82 -2.09 5.48
C LEU A 198 7.09 -2.90 4.41
N GLN A 199 7.41 -4.19 4.29
CA GLN A 199 6.69 -5.11 3.42
C GLN A 199 5.22 -5.19 3.83
N THR A 200 4.96 -5.39 5.13
CA THR A 200 3.59 -5.42 5.67
C THR A 200 2.86 -4.10 5.39
N THR A 201 3.55 -2.97 5.58
CA THR A 201 3.01 -1.64 5.31
C THR A 201 2.72 -1.45 3.81
N SER A 202 3.60 -1.94 2.95
CA SER A 202 3.44 -1.89 1.49
C SER A 202 2.27 -2.74 1.00
N GLU A 203 2.02 -3.89 1.64
CA GLU A 203 0.84 -4.72 1.39
C GLU A 203 -0.45 -3.99 1.79
N ILE A 204 -0.45 -3.25 2.90
CA ILE A 204 -1.61 -2.44 3.32
C ILE A 204 -1.89 -1.33 2.29
N ILE A 205 -0.85 -0.63 1.81
CA ILE A 205 -0.99 0.38 0.75
C ILE A 205 -1.51 -0.27 -0.54
N SER A 206 -1.00 -1.45 -0.91
CA SER A 206 -1.44 -2.19 -2.10
C SER A 206 -2.93 -2.55 -2.02
N ASN A 207 -3.40 -3.01 -0.86
CA ASN A 207 -4.81 -3.32 -0.63
C ASN A 207 -5.69 -2.06 -0.66
N ALA A 208 -5.18 -0.93 -0.17
CA ALA A 208 -5.87 0.35 -0.23
C ALA A 208 -6.04 0.83 -1.69
N LEU A 209 -5.02 0.66 -2.53
CA LEU A 209 -5.07 0.93 -3.97
C LEU A 209 -6.07 0.01 -4.69
N GLU A 210 -6.06 -1.29 -4.41
CA GLU A 210 -7.03 -2.24 -4.99
C GLU A 210 -8.47 -1.84 -4.65
N ARG A 211 -8.71 -1.47 -3.39
CA ARG A 211 -10.03 -1.02 -2.95
C ARG A 211 -10.47 0.24 -3.69
N LYS A 212 -9.60 1.24 -3.80
CA LYS A 212 -9.86 2.49 -4.54
C LYS A 212 -10.31 2.18 -5.98
N TRP A 213 -9.53 1.39 -6.71
CA TRP A 213 -9.83 1.09 -8.11
C TRP A 213 -11.10 0.29 -8.30
N SER A 214 -11.38 -0.64 -7.37
CA SER A 214 -12.63 -1.40 -7.37
C SER A 214 -13.85 -0.47 -7.21
N GLU A 215 -13.76 0.50 -6.30
CA GLU A 215 -14.81 1.50 -6.06
C GLU A 215 -14.99 2.44 -7.27
N GLU A 216 -13.89 2.93 -7.85
CA GLU A 216 -13.91 3.79 -9.04
C GLU A 216 -14.48 3.07 -10.27
N THR A 217 -14.12 1.80 -10.47
CA THR A 217 -14.64 0.97 -11.56
C THR A 217 -16.14 0.72 -11.41
N LEU A 218 -16.59 0.41 -10.20
CA LEU A 218 -18.01 0.22 -9.90
C LEU A 218 -18.80 1.52 -10.15
N LYS A 219 -18.29 2.65 -9.67
CA LYS A 219 -18.90 3.97 -9.87
C LYS A 219 -19.00 4.32 -11.35
N SER A 220 -17.94 4.11 -12.12
CA SER A 220 -17.91 4.39 -13.57
C SER A 220 -18.88 3.50 -14.33
N SER A 221 -18.98 2.21 -13.96
CA SER A 221 -19.94 1.28 -14.54
C SER A 221 -21.40 1.69 -14.25
N HIS A 222 -21.69 2.10 -13.01
CA HIS A 222 -23.01 2.63 -12.65
C HIS A 222 -23.36 3.91 -13.43
N GLN A 223 -22.40 4.82 -13.60
CA GLN A 223 -22.59 6.04 -14.38
C GLN A 223 -22.85 5.75 -15.86
N LEU A 224 -22.12 4.81 -16.46
CA LEU A 224 -22.34 4.37 -17.83
C LEU A 224 -23.75 3.77 -18.00
N LEU A 225 -24.15 2.86 -17.12
CA LEU A 225 -25.48 2.26 -17.14
C LEU A 225 -26.59 3.30 -16.97
N ALA A 226 -26.44 4.23 -16.04
CA ALA A 226 -27.38 5.34 -15.85
C ALA A 226 -27.45 6.26 -17.07
N GLY A 227 -26.30 6.52 -17.72
CA GLY A 227 -26.22 7.29 -18.96
C GLY A 227 -26.95 6.59 -20.12
N ILE A 228 -26.72 5.28 -20.29
CA ILE A 228 -27.42 4.48 -21.30
C ILE A 228 -28.93 4.52 -21.05
N ILE A 229 -29.36 4.20 -19.83
CA ILE A 229 -30.78 4.19 -19.46
C ILE A 229 -31.46 5.56 -19.67
N SER A 230 -30.77 6.66 -19.34
CA SER A 230 -31.32 8.01 -19.48
C SER A 230 -31.35 8.50 -20.93
N SER A 231 -30.49 7.96 -21.81
CA SER A 231 -30.50 8.27 -23.24
C SER A 231 -31.60 7.54 -24.02
N LEU A 232 -32.15 6.45 -23.47
CA LEU A 232 -33.20 5.68 -24.13
C LEU A 232 -34.52 6.45 -24.12
N THR A 233 -35.11 6.61 -25.29
CA THR A 233 -36.42 7.26 -25.48
C THR A 233 -37.58 6.33 -25.21
N ASP A 234 -37.34 5.03 -25.09
CA ASP A 234 -38.37 4.03 -24.86
C ASP A 234 -38.75 3.95 -23.37
N THR A 235 -40.00 3.57 -23.12
CA THR A 235 -40.46 3.22 -21.76
C THR A 235 -39.85 1.88 -21.37
N ILE A 236 -39.08 1.88 -20.28
CA ILE A 236 -38.48 0.67 -19.73
C ILE A 236 -39.02 0.46 -18.32
N TYR A 237 -39.49 -0.75 -18.05
CA TYR A 237 -39.95 -1.16 -16.74
C TYR A 237 -39.56 -2.61 -16.48
N LEU A 238 -39.34 -2.94 -15.21
CA LEU A 238 -39.07 -4.30 -14.74
C LEU A 238 -40.21 -4.75 -13.83
N VAL A 239 -40.55 -6.03 -13.91
CA VAL A 239 -41.58 -6.66 -13.07
C VAL A 239 -41.04 -7.90 -12.37
N ASP A 240 -41.60 -8.24 -11.21
CA ASP A 240 -41.38 -9.53 -10.55
C ASP A 240 -42.31 -10.63 -11.13
N ASN A 241 -42.15 -11.87 -10.65
CA ASN A 241 -42.99 -13.03 -11.04
C ASN A 241 -44.48 -12.87 -10.68
N ASN A 242 -44.82 -11.88 -9.86
CA ASN A 242 -46.20 -11.54 -9.50
C ASN A 242 -46.70 -10.35 -10.33
N PHE A 243 -45.98 -9.91 -11.37
CA PHE A 243 -46.28 -8.76 -12.21
C PHE A 243 -46.27 -7.41 -11.48
N ASN A 244 -45.66 -7.31 -10.29
CA ASN A 244 -45.47 -6.04 -9.62
C ASN A 244 -44.33 -5.30 -10.31
N ILE A 245 -44.53 -4.03 -10.64
CA ILE A 245 -43.47 -3.17 -11.17
C ILE A 245 -42.43 -2.94 -10.07
N ILE A 246 -41.20 -3.40 -10.28
CA ILE A 246 -40.09 -3.22 -9.34
C ILE A 246 -39.27 -1.97 -9.66
N TRP A 247 -39.22 -1.58 -10.93
CA TRP A 247 -38.43 -0.44 -11.38
C TRP A 247 -38.94 0.11 -12.72
N VAL A 248 -38.75 1.41 -12.93
CA VAL A 248 -39.11 2.13 -14.17
C VAL A 248 -38.07 3.19 -14.49
N ASN A 249 -37.80 3.43 -15.78
CA ASN A 249 -36.98 4.57 -16.21
C ASN A 249 -37.76 5.90 -16.14
N ASP A 250 -37.07 7.02 -16.30
CA ASP A 250 -37.70 8.34 -16.18
C ASP A 250 -38.71 8.62 -17.31
N VAL A 251 -38.48 8.08 -18.51
CA VAL A 251 -39.46 8.12 -19.60
C VAL A 251 -40.76 7.47 -19.17
N ALA A 252 -40.71 6.25 -18.61
CA ALA A 252 -41.90 5.57 -18.12
C ALA A 252 -42.63 6.36 -17.02
N LYS A 253 -41.91 7.04 -16.13
CA LYS A 253 -42.53 7.93 -15.11
C LYS A 253 -43.22 9.13 -15.75
N GLN A 254 -42.64 9.70 -16.80
CA GLN A 254 -43.23 10.83 -17.52
C GLN A 254 -44.46 10.37 -18.34
N THR A 255 -44.40 9.19 -18.95
CA THR A 255 -45.47 8.64 -19.79
C THR A 255 -46.65 8.09 -18.97
N PHE A 256 -46.38 7.35 -17.88
CA PHE A 256 -47.40 6.61 -17.12
C PHE A 256 -47.60 7.11 -15.68
N GLY A 257 -46.83 8.12 -15.24
CA GLY A 257 -46.93 8.75 -13.92
C GLY A 257 -45.83 8.33 -12.94
N MET A 258 -45.61 9.13 -11.88
CA MET A 258 -44.46 8.95 -10.98
C MET A 258 -44.59 7.79 -9.98
N GLN A 259 -45.80 7.30 -9.72
CA GLN A 259 -46.06 6.23 -8.73
C GLN A 259 -46.44 4.91 -9.41
N LEU A 260 -45.45 4.25 -10.02
CA LEU A 260 -45.63 2.98 -10.71
C LEU A 260 -45.13 1.78 -9.88
N SER A 261 -44.08 1.98 -9.07
CA SER A 261 -43.48 0.90 -8.27
C SER A 261 -44.48 0.27 -7.31
N GLY A 262 -44.48 -1.06 -7.22
CA GLY A 262 -45.40 -1.87 -6.41
C GLY A 262 -46.77 -2.10 -7.04
N LYS A 263 -47.13 -1.40 -8.12
CA LYS A 263 -48.39 -1.63 -8.82
C LYS A 263 -48.27 -2.77 -9.83
N LYS A 264 -49.39 -3.43 -10.14
CA LYS A 264 -49.44 -4.48 -11.18
C LYS A 264 -49.26 -3.86 -12.56
N CYS A 265 -48.30 -4.36 -13.35
CA CYS A 265 -48.00 -3.83 -14.67
C CYS A 265 -49.20 -3.83 -15.61
N TYR A 266 -50.01 -4.90 -15.58
CA TYR A 266 -51.21 -5.01 -16.41
C TYR A 266 -52.31 -4.01 -16.01
N ASN A 267 -52.36 -3.58 -14.73
CA ASN A 267 -53.31 -2.56 -14.28
C ASN A 267 -52.92 -1.16 -14.76
N VAL A 268 -51.65 -0.78 -14.57
CA VAL A 268 -51.23 0.61 -14.76
C VAL A 268 -50.67 0.92 -16.15
N LEU A 269 -50.05 -0.05 -16.82
CA LEU A 269 -49.47 0.14 -18.16
C LEU A 269 -50.42 -0.35 -19.26
N MET A 270 -51.17 -1.42 -18.99
CA MET A 270 -52.07 -2.03 -19.99
C MET A 270 -53.55 -1.71 -19.77
N HIS A 271 -53.90 -1.06 -18.66
CA HIS A 271 -55.28 -0.75 -18.25
C HIS A 271 -56.23 -1.97 -18.28
N ARG A 272 -55.73 -3.12 -17.81
CA ARG A 272 -56.45 -4.40 -17.71
C ARG A 272 -56.59 -4.81 -16.25
N GLY A 273 -57.58 -5.63 -15.92
CA GLY A 273 -57.72 -6.22 -14.58
C GLY A 273 -56.99 -7.56 -14.37
N LYS A 274 -56.31 -8.08 -15.40
CA LYS A 274 -55.62 -9.38 -15.38
C LYS A 274 -54.38 -9.40 -16.28
N PRO A 275 -53.43 -10.33 -16.09
CA PRO A 275 -52.23 -10.46 -16.93
C PRO A 275 -52.54 -10.60 -18.43
N CYS A 276 -51.57 -10.21 -19.26
CA CYS A 276 -51.67 -10.33 -20.72
C CYS A 276 -51.73 -11.80 -21.16
N LYS A 277 -52.50 -12.09 -22.22
CA LYS A 277 -52.67 -13.47 -22.71
C LYS A 277 -51.36 -14.14 -23.17
N GLU A 278 -50.39 -13.36 -23.62
CA GLU A 278 -49.07 -13.80 -24.09
C GLU A 278 -47.94 -13.29 -23.18
N CYS A 279 -48.23 -13.11 -21.88
CA CYS A 279 -47.21 -12.64 -20.95
C CYS A 279 -46.16 -13.73 -20.71
N MET A 280 -44.88 -13.36 -20.82
CA MET A 280 -43.74 -14.27 -20.57
C MET A 280 -43.21 -14.22 -19.13
N ALA A 281 -43.78 -13.35 -18.28
CA ALA A 281 -43.40 -13.23 -16.87
C ALA A 281 -44.13 -14.26 -16.00
#